data_AF-A0A5C1HT87-F1
#
_entry.id   AF-A0A5C1HT87-F1
#
_cell.length_a   1.000
_cell.length_b   1.000
_cell.length_c   1.000
_cell.angle_alpha   90.00
_cell.angle_beta   90.00
_cell.angle_gamma   90.00
#
_symmetry.space_group_name_H-M   'P 1'
#
loop_
_entity.id
_entity.type
_entity.pdbx_description
1 polymer ?
#
loop_
_entity_poly.entity_id
_entity_poly.type
_entity_poly.pdbx_seq_one_letter_code
_entity_poly.pdbx_strand_id
1 'polypeptide(L)' 'MSKPIKIQVSIFCEPCIICGSRPVIAQAKGKFIVRCGANPDHYQTPPGLVDIANWNKHNKRDPKMLVPSQLRHG' A
#
# COMPACT_ATOMS: atom_id res chain seq x y z
N MET A 1 -11.89 -6.97 -15.54
CA MET A 1 -10.64 -6.52 -14.89
C MET A 1 -9.95 -7.73 -14.29
N SER A 2 -8.65 -7.90 -14.53
CA SER A 2 -7.83 -8.96 -13.91
C SER A 2 -7.85 -8.80 -12.38
N LYS A 3 -7.95 -9.91 -11.64
CA LYS A 3 -7.87 -9.88 -10.17
C LYS A 3 -6.53 -9.27 -9.74
N PRO A 4 -6.52 -8.41 -8.71
CA PRO A 4 -5.27 -7.85 -8.21
C PRO A 4 -4.36 -8.95 -7.63
N ILE A 5 -3.06 -8.76 -7.79
CA ILE A 5 -2.00 -9.65 -7.31
C ILE A 5 -1.63 -9.23 -5.89
N LYS A 6 -1.69 -10.18 -4.95
CA LYS A 6 -1.25 -9.96 -3.58
C LYS A 6 0.27 -9.85 -3.52
N ILE A 7 0.76 -8.84 -2.81
CA ILE A 7 2.19 -8.70 -2.52
C ILE A 7 2.55 -9.67 -1.39
N GLN A 8 3.63 -10.43 -1.55
CA GLN A 8 4.12 -11.36 -0.53
C GLN A 8 4.36 -10.64 0.80
N VAL A 9 4.11 -11.33 1.92
CA VAL A 9 4.22 -10.74 3.26
C VAL A 9 5.65 -10.35 3.64
N SER A 10 6.65 -11.00 3.05
CA SER A 10 8.08 -10.70 3.21
C SER A 10 8.51 -9.39 2.55
N ILE A 11 7.72 -8.87 1.60
CA ILE A 11 7.99 -7.57 0.99
C ILE A 11 7.40 -6.49 1.89
N PHE A 12 8.25 -5.58 2.35
CA PHE A 12 7.83 -4.44 3.15
C PHE A 12 6.96 -3.49 2.32
N CYS A 13 5.79 -3.18 2.85
CA CYS A 13 4.92 -2.14 2.35
C CYS A 13 4.31 -1.42 3.54
N GLU A 14 4.34 -0.09 3.53
CA GLU A 14 3.58 0.71 4.48
C GLU A 14 2.08 0.32 4.39
N PRO A 15 1.38 0.23 5.51
CA PRO A 15 -0.06 0.02 5.48
C PRO A 15 -0.75 1.26 4.89
N CYS A 16 -1.90 1.08 4.23
CA CYS A 16 -2.67 2.21 3.73
C CYS A 16 -2.92 3.24 4.85
N ILE A 17 -2.60 4.51 4.63
CA ILE A 17 -2.71 5.54 5.66
C ILE A 17 -4.16 5.76 6.13
N ILE A 18 -5.13 5.52 5.23
CA ILE A 18 -6.57 5.70 5.50
C ILE A 18 -7.17 4.49 6.26
N CYS A 19 -6.86 3.25 5.85
CA CYS A 19 -7.56 2.06 6.38
C CYS A 19 -6.66 0.94 6.93
N GLY A 20 -5.35 1.11 6.89
CA GLY A 20 -4.39 0.12 7.39
C GLY A 20 -4.18 -1.12 6.49
N SER A 21 -4.95 -1.28 5.41
CA SER A 21 -4.83 -2.46 4.54
C SER A 21 -3.47 -2.52 3.82
N ARG A 22 -2.96 -3.74 3.56
CA ARG A 22 -1.79 -3.94 2.69
C ARG A 22 -2.13 -3.61 1.24
N PRO A 23 -1.20 -3.02 0.48
CA PRO A 23 -1.42 -2.79 -0.94
C PRO A 23 -1.51 -4.10 -1.75
N VAL A 24 -2.04 -3.97 -2.95
CA VAL A 24 -2.04 -4.99 -4.00
C VAL A 24 -1.52 -4.40 -5.30
N ILE A 25 -0.99 -5.25 -6.18
CA ILE A 25 -0.62 -4.86 -7.54
C ILE A 25 -1.85 -5.07 -8.44
N ALA A 26 -2.20 -4.06 -9.23
CA ALA A 26 -3.27 -4.16 -10.22
C ALA A 26 -2.77 -3.63 -11.58
N GLN A 27 -3.59 -3.78 -12.62
CA GLN A 27 -3.35 -3.15 -13.91
C GLN A 27 -4.32 -2.00 -14.14
N ALA A 28 -3.79 -0.89 -14.66
CA ALA A 28 -4.56 0.25 -15.15
C ALA A 28 -3.98 0.68 -16.50
N LYS A 29 -4.83 0.71 -17.54
CA LYS A 29 -4.47 1.09 -18.91
C LYS A 29 -3.25 0.32 -19.45
N GLY A 30 -3.20 -0.99 -19.23
CA GLY A 30 -2.11 -1.86 -19.68
C GLY A 30 -0.78 -1.73 -18.93
N LYS A 31 -0.74 -0.94 -17.85
CA LYS A 31 0.43 -0.75 -16.98
C LYS A 31 0.14 -1.22 -15.57
N PHE A 32 1.19 -1.42 -14.77
CA PHE A 32 1.04 -1.77 -13.36
C PHE A 32 0.81 -0.54 -12.49
N ILE A 33 0.04 -0.75 -11.42
CA ILE A 33 -0.14 0.19 -10.32
C ILE A 33 -0.03 -0.59 -9.00
N VAL A 34 0.42 0.10 -7.95
CA VAL A 34 0.26 -0.33 -6.56
C VAL A 34 -0.89 0.47 -5.97
N ARG A 35 -1.89 -0.21 -5.40
CA ARG A 35 -3.09 0.45 -4.84
C ARG A 35 -3.53 -0.20 -3.55
N CYS A 36 -4.39 0.50 -2.81
CA CYS A 36 -5.02 -0.02 -1.60
C CYS A 36 -5.77 -1.34 -1.90
N GLY A 37 -5.52 -2.34 -1.05
CA GLY A 37 -6.11 -3.68 -1.18
C GLY A 37 -7.58 -3.73 -0.78
N ALA A 38 -8.04 -2.82 0.09
CA ALA A 38 -9.43 -2.75 0.54
C ALA A 38 -10.32 -1.85 -0.34
N ASN A 39 -9.79 -0.71 -0.81
CA ASN A 39 -10.57 0.28 -1.56
C ASN A 39 -9.71 0.96 -2.65
N PRO A 40 -10.06 0.87 -3.95
CA PRO A 40 -9.36 1.58 -5.03
C PRO A 40 -9.14 3.07 -4.80
N ASP A 41 -10.11 3.72 -4.15
CA ASP A 41 -10.25 5.18 -4.16
C ASP A 41 -9.38 5.85 -3.09
N HIS A 42 -8.72 5.08 -2.22
CA HIS A 42 -7.81 5.63 -1.22
C HIS A 42 -6.55 6.20 -1.87
N TYR A 43 -5.72 5.34 -2.43
CA TYR A 43 -4.51 5.72 -3.13
C TYR A 43 -4.11 4.64 -4.13
N GLN A 44 -3.56 5.09 -5.24
CA GLN A 44 -2.90 4.28 -6.25
C GLN A 44 -1.71 5.05 -6.83
N THR A 45 -0.63 4.34 -7.12
CA THR A 45 0.53 4.92 -7.78
C THR A 45 0.21 5.28 -9.24
N PRO A 46 0.98 6.19 -9.86
CA PRO A 46 0.89 6.42 -11.29
C PRO A 46 1.07 5.12 -12.10
N PRO A 47 0.34 4.92 -13.23
CA PRO A 47 0.51 3.75 -14.07
C PRO A 47 1.91 3.65 -14.69
N GLY A 48 2.60 2.54 -14.43
CA GLY A 48 3.98 2.31 -14.87
C GLY A 48 4.46 0.90 -14.55
N LEU A 49 5.69 0.80 -14.03
CA LEU A 49 6.17 -0.41 -13.35
C LEU A 49 5.59 -0.47 -11.93
N VAL A 50 5.74 -1.62 -11.27
CA VAL A 50 5.34 -1.78 -9.86
C VAL A 50 6.17 -0.82 -8.99
N ASP A 51 5.53 0.16 -8.36
CA ASP A 51 6.17 1.23 -7.61
C ASP A 51 5.85 1.19 -6.11
N ILE A 52 6.51 0.27 -5.39
CA ILE A 52 6.34 0.13 -3.92
C ILE A 52 6.95 1.34 -3.18
N ALA A 53 7.99 1.97 -3.74
CA ALA A 53 8.65 3.10 -3.11
C ALA A 53 7.72 4.32 -3.02
N ASN A 54 6.97 4.61 -4.10
CA ASN A 54 5.98 5.67 -4.11
C ASN A 54 4.80 5.36 -3.18
N TRP A 55 4.30 4.12 -3.19
CA TRP A 55 3.31 3.66 -2.21
C TRP A 55 3.77 3.92 -0.77
N ASN A 56 5.00 3.52 -0.43
CA ASN A 56 5.56 3.71 0.90
C ASN A 56 5.73 5.20 1.23
N LYS A 57 6.20 6.02 0.28
CA LYS A 57 6.33 7.46 0.48
C LYS A 57 4.99 8.13 0.77
N HIS A 58 3.92 7.75 0.07
CA HIS A 58 2.58 8.29 0.29
C HIS A 58 1.98 7.84 1.64
N ASN A 59 2.19 6.57 2.01
CA ASN A 59 1.55 5.97 3.17
C ASN A 59 2.42 5.98 4.45
N LYS A 60 3.62 6.55 4.40
CA LYS A 60 4.53 6.67 5.54
C LYS A 60 3.83 7.42 6.68
N ARG A 61 3.69 6.76 7.83
CA ARG A 61 3.20 7.42 9.05
C ARG A 61 4.35 8.15 9.73
N ASP A 62 4.06 9.35 10.25
CA ASP A 62 4.99 10.01 11.16
C ASP A 62 5.07 9.17 12.45
N PRO A 63 6.26 8.72 12.88
CA PRO A 63 6.44 8.01 14.14
C PRO A 63 5.83 8.73 15.35
N LYS A 64 5.73 10.07 15.30
CA LYS A 64 5.14 10.90 16.36
C LYS A 64 3.61 10.81 16.40
N MET A 65 2.97 10.34 15.34
CA MET A 65 1.52 10.09 15.27
C MET A 65 1.15 8.65 15.61
N LEU A 66 2.13 7.77 15.86
CA LEU A 66 1.86 6.43 16.36
C LEU A 66 1.43 6.53 17.83
N VAL A 67 0.13 6.40 18.08
CA VAL A 67 -0.38 6.21 19.44
C VAL A 67 0.26 4.95 20.06
N PRO A 68 0.62 4.96 21.37
CA PRO A 68 1.38 3.88 22.02
C PRO A 68 0.73 2.48 21.99
N SER A 69 -0.51 2.33 21.52
CA SER A 69 -1.20 1.03 21.47
C SER A 69 -0.59 0.05 20.47
N GLN A 70 0.28 0.49 19.55
CA GLN A 70 0.94 -0.39 18.57
C GLN A 70 2.34 -0.87 18.96
N LEU A 71 2.85 -0.48 20.14
CA LEU A 71 4.17 -0.91 20.64
C LEU A 71 4.14 -2.13 21.56
N ARG A 72 3.00 -2.81 21.70
CA ARG A 72 2.89 -4.04 22.51
C ARG A 72 2.87 -5.26 21.61
N HIS A 73 4.04 -5.72 21.21
CA HIS A 73 4.41 -7.14 21.05
C HIS A 73 5.93 -7.20 20.84
N GLY A 74 6.65 -7.17 21.96
CA GLY A 74 8.02 -7.64 22.11
C GLY A 74 8.02 -8.66 23.24
#